data_AF-K8WHP7-F1
#
_entry.id   AF-K8WHP7-F1
#
_cell.length_a   1.000
_cell.length_b   1.000
_cell.length_c   1.000
_cell.angle_alpha   90.00
_cell.angle_beta   90.00
_cell.angle_gamma   90.00
#
_symmetry.space_group_name_H-M   'P 1'
#
loop_
_entity.id
_entity.type
_entity.pdbx_description
1 polymer ?
#
loop_
_entity_poly.entity_id
_entity_poly.type
_entity_poly.pdbx_seq_one_letter_code
_entity_poly.pdbx_strand_id
1 'polypeptide(L)'
;MSISNISLSNSQQMSISNISTDKKTVHKQDINNLKKELKSISNLIDDLSKKSNPKTMNSLSFMSKNIAIYDVKKNISKGQTTLISLKGKVNDLKGKINSSSYKHNASKMQSLDKFENQLNNLSSNLKSSKSNIKNIDDMDKHNHHIMTPKYQEAEKAQNDNLKKIHQDFMKANPHYSEGGMVK
;
A
#
# COMPACT_ATOMS: atom_id res chain seq x y z
N MET A 1 -36.09 -7.03 83.06
CA MET A 1 -35.11 -7.62 82.13
C MET A 1 -34.84 -6.60 81.06
N SER A 2 -33.62 -6.03 81.04
CA SER A 2 -33.23 -4.95 80.13
C SER A 2 -32.14 -5.46 79.20
N ILE A 3 -32.39 -5.38 77.90
CA ILE A 3 -31.42 -5.74 76.85
C ILE A 3 -30.40 -4.61 76.76
N SER A 4 -29.14 -4.88 77.11
CA SER A 4 -28.05 -3.91 77.01
C SER A 4 -27.31 -4.11 75.68
N ASN A 5 -27.37 -3.08 74.84
CA ASN A 5 -26.53 -2.91 73.65
C ASN A 5 -25.10 -2.54 74.06
N ILE A 6 -24.08 -3.36 73.76
CA ILE A 6 -22.69 -2.88 73.67
C ILE A 6 -21.91 -3.57 72.53
N SER A 7 -21.66 -2.75 71.49
CA SER A 7 -20.44 -2.57 70.69
C SER A 7 -19.76 -3.78 70.01
N LEU A 8 -20.06 -3.95 68.72
CA LEU A 8 -19.16 -4.54 67.73
C LEU A 8 -17.97 -3.60 67.48
N SER A 9 -16.81 -3.89 68.05
CA SER A 9 -15.56 -3.18 67.75
C SER A 9 -14.43 -4.15 67.41
N ASN A 10 -14.36 -4.49 66.12
CA ASN A 10 -13.14 -4.54 65.30
C ASN A 10 -13.45 -5.29 64.00
N SER A 11 -14.18 -4.63 63.10
CA SER A 11 -14.02 -4.93 61.69
C SER A 11 -12.60 -4.53 61.30
N GLN A 12 -11.70 -5.52 61.23
CA GLN A 12 -10.48 -5.43 60.44
C GLN A 12 -10.91 -5.14 59.00
N GLN A 13 -11.04 -3.85 58.71
CA GLN A 13 -11.17 -3.33 57.38
C GLN A 13 -9.80 -3.58 56.74
N MET A 14 -9.65 -4.74 56.09
CA MET A 14 -8.58 -4.93 55.12
C MET A 14 -8.73 -3.79 54.13
N SER A 15 -7.83 -2.82 54.24
CA SER A 15 -7.55 -1.88 53.18
C SER A 15 -7.17 -2.74 51.98
N ILE A 16 -8.13 -2.94 51.08
CA ILE A 16 -7.86 -3.39 49.72
C ILE A 16 -7.04 -2.25 49.12
N SER A 17 -5.73 -2.31 49.38
CA SER A 17 -4.72 -1.51 48.73
C SER A 17 -5.03 -1.57 47.25
N ASN A 18 -5.36 -0.40 46.68
CA ASN A 18 -5.62 -0.17 45.26
C ASN A 18 -4.98 -1.25 44.40
N ILE A 19 -5.75 -2.28 44.03
CA ILE A 19 -5.32 -3.18 42.97
C ILE A 19 -5.24 -2.26 41.78
N SER A 20 -4.02 -1.92 41.36
CA SER A 20 -3.79 -1.19 40.13
C SER A 20 -4.53 -1.96 39.03
N THR A 21 -5.64 -1.40 38.59
CA THR A 21 -6.51 -1.93 37.54
C THR A 21 -5.98 -1.56 36.16
N ASP A 22 -4.74 -1.08 36.06
CA ASP A 22 -3.97 -0.99 34.81
C ASP A 22 -3.59 -2.39 34.28
N LYS A 23 -4.49 -3.36 34.42
CA LYS A 23 -4.48 -4.56 33.62
C LYS A 23 -4.60 -4.12 32.17
N LYS A 24 -3.45 -4.06 31.49
CA LYS A 24 -3.30 -3.98 30.03
C LYS A 24 -4.19 -5.05 29.40
N THR A 25 -5.44 -4.70 29.14
CA THR A 25 -6.47 -5.62 28.65
C THR A 25 -6.92 -5.11 27.30
N VAL A 26 -7.00 -6.03 26.35
CA VAL A 26 -7.56 -5.75 25.04
C VAL A 26 -9.06 -5.99 25.12
N HIS A 27 -9.83 -4.96 24.79
CA HIS A 27 -11.28 -5.02 24.82
C HIS A 27 -11.83 -5.52 23.47
N LYS A 28 -13.03 -6.11 23.50
CA LYS A 28 -13.73 -6.50 22.26
C LYS A 28 -13.96 -5.31 21.33
N GLN A 29 -14.13 -4.12 21.91
CA GLN A 29 -14.30 -2.88 21.16
C GLN A 29 -13.06 -2.52 20.33
N ASP A 30 -11.85 -2.76 20.85
CA ASP A 30 -10.60 -2.50 20.12
C ASP A 30 -10.53 -3.34 18.84
N ILE A 31 -10.88 -4.62 18.94
CA ILE A 31 -10.95 -5.56 17.82
C ILE A 31 -12.01 -5.12 16.79
N ASN A 32 -13.18 -4.67 17.26
CA ASN A 32 -14.26 -4.19 16.39
C ASN A 32 -13.89 -2.89 15.66
N ASN A 33 -13.23 -1.95 16.34
CA ASN A 33 -12.74 -0.71 15.75
C ASN A 33 -11.72 -1.02 14.65
N LEU A 34 -10.74 -1.89 14.95
CA LEU A 34 -9.73 -2.29 13.97
C LEU A 34 -10.35 -2.99 12.76
N LYS A 35 -11.37 -3.84 12.96
CA LYS A 35 -12.13 -4.46 11.86
C LYS A 35 -12.80 -3.44 10.93
N LYS A 36 -13.37 -2.36 11.50
CA LYS A 36 -14.00 -1.29 10.71
C LYS A 36 -12.97 -0.52 9.90
N GLU A 37 -11.85 -0.15 10.53
CA GLU A 37 -10.76 0.53 9.84
C GLU A 37 -10.17 -0.34 8.72
N LEU A 38 -9.97 -1.64 8.96
CA LEU A 38 -9.55 -2.64 7.96
C LEU A 38 -10.49 -2.70 6.76
N LYS A 39 -11.80 -2.72 6.99
CA LYS A 39 -12.79 -2.71 5.92
C LYS A 39 -12.71 -1.42 5.09
N SER A 40 -12.51 -0.28 5.74
CA SER A 40 -12.37 1.01 5.07
C SER A 40 -11.12 1.06 4.17
N ILE A 41 -9.97 0.61 4.68
CA ILE A 41 -8.74 0.58 3.87
C ILE A 41 -8.80 -0.48 2.77
N SER A 42 -9.47 -1.61 2.99
CA SER A 42 -9.70 -2.62 1.94
C SER A 42 -10.47 -2.03 0.77
N ASN A 43 -11.60 -1.36 1.04
CA ASN A 43 -12.41 -0.72 0.00
C ASN A 43 -11.60 0.33 -0.78
N LEU A 44 -10.76 1.12 -0.10
CA LEU A 44 -9.88 2.08 -0.76
C LEU A 44 -8.90 1.38 -1.71
N ILE A 45 -8.25 0.30 -1.25
CA ILE A 45 -7.25 -0.43 -2.05
C ILE A 45 -7.89 -1.16 -3.23
N ASP A 46 -9.11 -1.68 -3.08
CA ASP A 46 -9.87 -2.28 -4.18
C ASP A 46 -10.23 -1.24 -5.24
N ASP A 47 -10.66 -0.04 -4.84
CA ASP A 47 -10.90 1.08 -5.76
C ASP A 47 -9.60 1.52 -6.48
N LEU A 48 -8.49 1.61 -5.74
CA LEU A 48 -7.19 1.91 -6.34
C LEU A 48 -6.75 0.83 -7.33
N SER A 49 -7.03 -0.45 -7.05
CA SER A 49 -6.70 -1.55 -7.97
C SER A 49 -7.46 -1.43 -9.29
N LYS A 50 -8.73 -1.00 -9.26
CA LYS A 50 -9.54 -0.75 -10.46
C LYS A 50 -9.04 0.47 -11.24
N LYS A 51 -8.76 1.57 -10.54
CA LYS A 51 -8.31 2.84 -11.14
C LYS A 51 -6.87 2.78 -11.67
N SER A 52 -6.01 1.97 -11.05
CA SER A 52 -4.64 1.73 -11.49
C SER A 52 -4.51 0.68 -12.60
N ASN A 53 -5.62 0.11 -13.07
CA ASN A 53 -5.59 -0.85 -14.17
C ASN A 53 -5.16 -0.16 -15.48
N PRO A 54 -4.12 -0.65 -16.18
CA PRO A 54 -3.64 -0.03 -17.42
C PRO A 54 -4.71 0.10 -18.51
N LYS A 55 -5.63 -0.86 -18.63
CA LYS A 55 -6.72 -0.78 -19.62
C LYS A 55 -7.65 0.39 -19.34
N THR A 56 -8.07 0.55 -18.08
CA THR A 56 -8.93 1.66 -17.64
C THR A 56 -8.24 3.01 -17.79
N MET A 57 -6.95 3.07 -17.41
CA MET A 57 -6.22 4.34 -17.43
C MET A 57 -5.87 4.79 -18.85
N ASN A 58 -5.49 3.84 -19.73
CA ASN A 58 -5.12 4.17 -21.11
C ASN A 58 -6.32 4.52 -21.99
N SER A 59 -7.55 4.19 -21.60
CA SER A 59 -8.76 4.66 -22.30
C SER A 59 -9.10 6.13 -22.03
N LEU A 60 -8.44 6.78 -21.07
CA LEU A 60 -8.66 8.19 -20.75
C LEU A 60 -7.89 9.10 -21.72
N SER A 61 -8.46 10.26 -22.01
CA SER A 61 -7.74 11.36 -22.67
C SER A 61 -6.52 11.77 -21.85
N PHE A 62 -5.51 12.37 -22.47
CA PHE A 62 -4.28 12.79 -21.78
C PHE A 62 -4.56 13.66 -20.53
N MET A 63 -5.44 14.67 -20.66
CA MET A 63 -5.77 15.57 -19.55
C MET A 63 -6.51 14.83 -18.42
N SER A 64 -7.52 14.02 -18.76
CA SER A 64 -8.26 13.22 -17.78
C SER A 64 -7.37 12.18 -17.10
N LYS A 65 -6.43 11.60 -17.85
CA LYS A 65 -5.48 10.61 -17.34
C LYS A 65 -4.52 11.23 -16.32
N ASN A 66 -3.98 12.42 -16.58
CA ASN A 66 -3.10 13.11 -15.64
C ASN A 66 -3.79 13.42 -14.31
N ILE A 67 -5.05 13.87 -14.36
CA ILE A 67 -5.87 14.09 -13.14
C ILE A 67 -6.06 12.77 -12.39
N ALA A 68 -6.44 11.69 -13.10
CA ALA A 68 -6.63 10.37 -12.50
C ALA A 68 -5.33 9.81 -11.89
N ILE A 69 -4.19 9.95 -12.56
CA ILE A 69 -2.87 9.55 -12.04
C ILE A 69 -2.54 10.29 -10.75
N TYR A 70 -2.76 11.61 -10.71
CA TYR A 70 -2.54 12.41 -9.51
C TYR A 70 -3.41 11.93 -8.34
N ASP A 71 -4.72 11.75 -8.57
CA ASP A 71 -5.65 11.28 -7.54
C ASP A 71 -5.30 9.89 -7.02
N VAL A 72 -4.92 8.97 -7.91
CA VAL A 72 -4.50 7.63 -7.50
C VAL A 72 -3.20 7.69 -6.70
N LYS A 73 -2.19 8.48 -7.12
CA LYS A 73 -0.94 8.67 -6.35
C LYS A 73 -1.21 9.21 -4.94
N LYS A 74 -2.07 10.23 -4.84
CA LYS A 74 -2.47 10.82 -3.55
C LYS A 74 -3.13 9.79 -2.64
N ASN A 75 -4.06 9.00 -3.17
CA ASN A 75 -4.77 7.98 -2.41
C ASN A 75 -3.88 6.76 -2.08
N ILE A 76 -2.90 6.44 -2.93
CA ILE A 76 -1.87 5.44 -2.61
C ILE A 76 -1.07 5.90 -1.39
N SER A 77 -0.60 7.16 -1.37
CA SER A 77 0.14 7.70 -0.23
C SER A 77 -0.69 7.65 1.06
N LYS A 78 -1.97 8.03 0.99
CA LYS A 78 -2.89 7.90 2.13
C LYS A 78 -3.03 6.46 2.59
N GLY A 79 -3.23 5.53 1.65
CA GLY A 79 -3.35 4.10 1.95
C GLY A 79 -2.10 3.53 2.61
N GLN A 80 -0.90 3.96 2.19
CA GLN A 80 0.36 3.54 2.80
C GLN A 80 0.46 3.98 4.26
N THR A 81 0.17 5.26 4.54
CA THR A 81 0.17 5.79 5.92
C THR A 81 -0.84 5.05 6.79
N THR A 82 -2.06 4.82 6.29
CA THR A 82 -3.10 4.10 7.03
C THR A 82 -2.69 2.65 7.31
N LEU A 83 -2.10 1.94 6.35
CA LEU A 83 -1.61 0.56 6.56
C LEU A 83 -0.51 0.50 7.62
N ILE A 84 0.44 1.45 7.61
CA ILE A 84 1.49 1.53 8.64
C ILE A 84 0.86 1.74 10.02
N SER A 85 -0.08 2.68 10.13
CA SER A 85 -0.80 2.94 11.39
C SER A 85 -1.55 1.70 11.88
N LEU A 86 -2.27 1.00 11.00
CA LEU A 86 -3.01 -0.21 11.35
C LEU A 86 -2.09 -1.36 11.78
N LYS A 87 -0.94 -1.54 11.12
CA LYS A 87 0.07 -2.51 11.53
C LYS A 87 0.61 -2.19 12.93
N GLY A 88 0.87 -0.91 13.21
CA GLY A 88 1.24 -0.45 14.55
C GLY A 88 0.18 -0.82 15.60
N LYS A 89 -1.09 -0.48 15.34
CA LYS A 89 -2.21 -0.83 16.23
C LYS A 89 -2.34 -2.33 16.47
N VAL A 90 -2.19 -3.17 15.44
CA VAL A 90 -2.20 -4.64 15.60
C VAL A 90 -1.07 -5.09 16.51
N ASN A 91 0.15 -4.62 16.27
CA ASN A 91 1.32 -4.97 17.07
C ASN A 91 1.17 -4.54 18.53
N ASP A 92 0.66 -3.34 18.78
CA ASP A 92 0.39 -2.83 20.13
C ASP A 92 -0.61 -3.70 20.88
N LEU A 93 -1.70 -4.12 20.21
CA LEU A 93 -2.70 -5.00 20.81
C LEU A 93 -2.15 -6.42 21.05
N LYS A 94 -1.33 -6.96 20.15
CA LYS A 94 -0.64 -8.24 20.37
C LYS A 94 0.31 -8.14 21.56
N GLY A 95 1.07 -7.05 21.67
CA GLY A 95 1.94 -6.75 22.81
C GLY A 95 1.18 -6.68 24.13
N LYS A 96 0.03 -5.96 24.16
CA LYS A 96 -0.85 -5.92 25.33
C LYS A 96 -1.32 -7.31 25.75
N ILE A 97 -1.78 -8.14 24.80
CA ILE A 97 -2.20 -9.52 25.09
C ILE A 97 -1.03 -10.35 25.65
N ASN A 98 0.13 -10.31 25.02
CA ASN A 98 1.29 -11.10 25.43
C ASN A 98 1.82 -10.70 26.82
N SER A 99 1.70 -9.42 27.17
CA SER A 99 2.04 -8.92 28.51
C SER A 99 0.95 -9.11 29.57
N SER A 100 -0.23 -9.62 29.17
CA SER A 100 -1.38 -9.75 30.04
C SER A 100 -1.41 -11.11 30.73
N SER A 101 -1.61 -11.12 32.04
CA SER A 101 -1.92 -12.36 32.80
C SER A 101 -3.36 -12.86 32.58
N TYR A 102 -4.15 -12.20 31.72
CA TYR A 102 -5.55 -12.51 31.50
C TYR A 102 -5.74 -13.72 30.56
N LYS A 103 -6.32 -14.80 31.09
CA LYS A 103 -6.47 -16.10 30.40
C LYS A 103 -7.37 -16.08 29.15
N HIS A 104 -8.27 -15.11 28.97
CA HIS A 104 -9.27 -15.10 27.87
C HIS A 104 -8.90 -14.19 26.69
N ASN A 105 -7.65 -14.26 26.22
CA ASN A 105 -7.19 -13.48 25.06
C ASN A 105 -6.96 -14.30 23.78
N ALA A 106 -7.10 -15.63 23.82
CA ALA A 106 -6.83 -16.51 22.66
C ALA A 106 -7.62 -16.12 21.39
N SER A 107 -8.93 -15.88 21.52
CA SER A 107 -9.78 -15.48 20.38
C SER A 107 -9.44 -14.09 19.81
N LYS A 108 -8.98 -13.17 20.68
CA LYS A 108 -8.51 -11.84 20.26
C LYS A 108 -7.18 -11.96 19.52
N MET A 109 -6.25 -12.78 20.02
CA MET A 109 -4.98 -13.04 19.34
C MET A 109 -5.21 -13.62 17.94
N GLN A 110 -6.05 -14.65 17.81
CA GLN A 110 -6.42 -15.21 16.50
C GLN A 110 -7.03 -14.17 15.54
N SER A 111 -7.80 -13.22 16.07
CA SER A 111 -8.35 -12.13 15.26
C SER A 111 -7.25 -11.17 14.78
N LEU A 112 -6.30 -10.82 15.67
CA LEU A 112 -5.16 -9.98 15.33
C LEU A 112 -4.23 -10.64 14.30
N ASP A 113 -3.99 -11.96 14.39
CA ASP A 113 -3.22 -12.70 13.39
C ASP A 113 -3.88 -12.67 12.01
N LYS A 114 -5.21 -12.81 11.96
CA LYS A 114 -5.98 -12.67 10.71
C LYS A 114 -5.86 -11.24 10.14
N PHE A 115 -5.93 -10.24 11.01
CA PHE A 115 -5.79 -8.84 10.62
C PHE A 115 -4.40 -8.52 10.09
N GLU A 116 -3.34 -9.08 10.69
CA GLU A 116 -1.97 -8.96 10.21
C GLU A 116 -1.81 -9.53 8.79
N ASN A 117 -2.35 -10.72 8.55
CA ASN A 117 -2.36 -11.33 7.22
C ASN A 117 -3.13 -10.49 6.19
N GLN A 118 -4.30 -9.96 6.57
CA GLN A 118 -5.05 -9.04 5.72
C GLN A 118 -4.26 -7.77 5.39
N LEU A 119 -3.59 -7.15 6.37
CA LEU A 119 -2.76 -5.97 6.16
C LEU A 119 -1.58 -6.26 5.22
N ASN A 120 -1.00 -7.45 5.29
CA ASN A 120 0.07 -7.87 4.40
C ASN A 120 -0.41 -8.02 2.95
N ASN A 121 -1.58 -8.66 2.75
CA ASN A 121 -2.19 -8.77 1.43
C ASN A 121 -2.56 -7.40 0.85
N LEU A 122 -3.18 -6.53 1.66
CA LEU A 122 -3.51 -5.17 1.28
C LEU A 122 -2.26 -4.34 0.93
N SER A 123 -1.16 -4.52 1.67
CA SER A 123 0.12 -3.88 1.36
C SER A 123 0.69 -4.34 0.02
N SER A 124 0.56 -5.64 -0.30
CA SER A 124 0.95 -6.18 -1.60
C SER A 124 0.12 -5.57 -2.74
N ASN A 125 -1.21 -5.57 -2.60
CA ASN A 125 -2.11 -4.99 -3.60
C ASN A 125 -1.83 -3.51 -3.84
N LEU A 126 -1.59 -2.74 -2.77
CA LEU A 126 -1.25 -1.33 -2.87
C LEU A 126 0.09 -1.09 -3.58
N LYS A 127 1.09 -1.96 -3.37
CA LYS A 127 2.36 -1.93 -4.12
C LYS A 127 2.13 -2.20 -5.61
N SER A 128 1.28 -3.16 -5.95
CA SER A 128 0.92 -3.44 -7.35
C SER A 128 0.24 -2.22 -8.00
N SER A 129 -0.72 -1.59 -7.33
CA SER A 129 -1.35 -0.35 -7.82
C SER A 129 -0.33 0.77 -8.01
N LYS A 130 0.62 0.93 -7.08
CA LYS A 130 1.72 1.90 -7.19
C LYS A 130 2.61 1.63 -8.39
N SER A 131 2.97 0.37 -8.62
CA SER A 131 3.80 -0.03 -9.76
C SER A 131 3.09 0.25 -11.08
N ASN A 132 1.80 -0.11 -11.18
CA ASN A 132 1.03 0.13 -12.40
C ASN A 132 0.96 1.62 -12.75
N ILE A 133 0.63 2.47 -11.76
CA ILE A 133 0.56 3.91 -11.99
C ILE A 133 1.91 4.51 -12.36
N LYS A 134 2.99 4.04 -11.72
CA LYS A 134 4.34 4.47 -12.10
C LYS A 134 4.63 4.12 -13.57
N ASN A 135 4.37 2.89 -13.98
CA ASN A 135 4.60 2.44 -15.35
C ASN A 135 3.78 3.24 -16.36
N ILE A 136 2.51 3.52 -16.05
CA ILE A 136 1.65 4.33 -16.92
C ILE A 136 2.16 5.77 -17.02
N ASP A 137 2.52 6.39 -15.90
CA ASP A 137 3.05 7.75 -15.85
C ASP A 137 4.39 7.88 -16.61
N ASP A 138 5.26 6.88 -16.49
CA ASP A 138 6.55 6.86 -17.20
C ASP A 138 6.35 6.63 -18.71
N MET A 139 5.42 5.74 -19.11
CA MET A 139 5.06 5.53 -20.51
C MET A 139 4.44 6.78 -21.15
N ASP A 140 3.53 7.47 -20.46
CA ASP A 140 2.90 8.67 -21.01
C ASP A 140 3.91 9.82 -21.18
N LYS A 141 4.85 9.99 -20.25
CA LYS A 141 5.95 10.96 -20.41
C LYS A 141 6.86 10.62 -21.57
N HIS A 142 7.22 9.34 -21.71
CA HIS A 142 8.02 8.87 -22.84
C HIS A 142 7.31 9.13 -24.17
N ASN A 143 6.04 8.72 -24.28
CA ASN A 143 5.23 8.90 -25.48
C ASN A 143 5.06 10.38 -25.82
N HIS A 144 4.84 11.24 -24.83
CA HIS A 144 4.79 12.68 -25.04
C HIS A 144 6.14 13.22 -25.54
N HIS A 145 7.27 12.74 -25.01
CA HIS A 145 8.59 13.20 -25.43
C HIS A 145 8.87 12.86 -26.91
N ILE A 146 8.62 11.61 -27.32
CA ILE A 146 8.88 11.15 -28.70
C ILE A 146 7.90 11.75 -29.72
N MET A 147 6.73 12.20 -29.28
CA MET A 147 5.76 12.90 -30.13
C MET A 147 6.06 14.39 -30.30
N THR A 148 7.08 14.94 -29.62
CA THR A 148 7.42 16.35 -29.81
C THR A 148 8.02 16.58 -31.21
N PRO A 149 7.68 17.69 -31.90
CA PRO A 149 8.25 18.01 -33.21
C PRO A 149 9.78 18.01 -33.19
N LYS A 150 10.37 18.55 -32.12
CA LYS A 150 11.83 18.58 -31.92
C LYS A 150 12.45 17.17 -31.90
N TYR A 151 11.80 16.21 -31.24
CA TYR A 151 12.28 14.82 -31.22
C TYR A 151 12.15 14.20 -32.61
N GLN A 152 10.98 14.38 -33.27
CA GLN A 152 10.73 13.83 -34.61
C GLN A 152 11.71 14.37 -35.66
N GLU A 153 12.04 15.66 -35.58
CA GLU A 153 13.05 16.29 -36.44
C GLU A 153 14.45 15.73 -36.18
N ALA A 154 14.83 15.56 -34.92
CA ALA A 154 16.12 14.98 -34.55
C ALA A 154 16.24 13.52 -34.99
N GLU A 155 15.19 12.72 -34.80
CA GLU A 155 15.12 11.32 -35.24
C GLU A 155 15.21 11.21 -36.78
N LYS A 156 14.50 12.08 -37.50
CA LYS A 156 14.59 12.15 -38.96
C LYS A 156 16.01 12.50 -39.42
N ALA A 157 16.63 13.52 -38.83
CA ALA A 157 18.00 13.92 -39.17
C ALA A 157 19.02 12.81 -38.90
N GLN A 158 18.86 12.09 -37.78
CA GLN A 158 19.70 10.93 -37.45
C GLN A 158 19.52 9.81 -38.47
N ASN A 159 18.29 9.48 -38.83
CA ASN A 159 17.99 8.46 -39.84
C ASN A 159 18.51 8.83 -41.24
N ASP A 160 18.40 10.10 -41.63
CA ASP A 160 18.94 10.60 -42.89
C ASP A 160 20.48 10.53 -42.90
N ASN A 161 21.13 10.83 -41.78
CA ASN A 161 22.58 10.67 -41.64
C ASN A 161 23.02 9.20 -41.70
N LEU A 162 22.29 8.29 -41.04
CA LEU A 162 22.57 6.84 -41.13
C LEU A 162 22.43 6.30 -42.55
N LYS A 163 21.38 6.73 -43.28
CA LYS A 163 21.21 6.40 -44.71
C LYS A 163 22.38 6.92 -45.54
N LYS A 164 22.83 8.15 -45.29
CA LYS A 164 23.97 8.72 -46.00
C LYS A 164 25.26 7.94 -45.73
N ILE A 165 25.56 7.66 -44.47
CA ILE A 165 26.72 6.84 -44.08
C ILE A 165 26.65 5.47 -44.76
N HIS A 166 25.49 4.85 -44.79
CA HIS A 166 25.27 3.56 -45.45
C HIS A 166 25.52 3.65 -46.98
N GLN A 167 24.99 4.68 -47.65
CA GLN A 167 25.25 4.92 -49.07
C GLN A 167 26.72 5.16 -49.37
N ASP A 168 27.40 5.96 -48.55
CA ASP A 168 28.83 6.26 -48.70
C ASP A 168 29.67 4.98 -48.47
N PHE A 169 29.29 4.14 -47.51
CA PHE A 169 29.89 2.82 -47.30
C PHE A 169 29.74 1.91 -48.52
N MET A 170 28.53 1.80 -49.09
CA MET A 170 28.26 0.96 -50.27
C MET A 170 29.00 1.46 -51.52
N LYS A 171 29.11 2.79 -51.70
CA LYS A 171 29.93 3.39 -52.78
C LYS A 171 31.41 3.08 -52.63
N ALA A 172 31.93 3.15 -51.40
CA ALA A 172 33.33 2.85 -51.12
C ALA A 172 33.64 1.34 -51.23
N ASN A 173 32.64 0.47 -51.09
CA ASN A 173 32.79 -0.99 -51.07
C ASN A 173 31.81 -1.67 -52.05
N PRO A 174 31.98 -1.49 -53.37
CA PRO A 174 31.01 -1.96 -54.39
C PRO A 174 30.84 -3.49 -54.48
N HIS A 175 31.75 -4.27 -53.89
CA HIS A 175 31.66 -5.74 -53.81
C HIS A 175 31.02 -6.25 -52.52
N TYR A 176 30.60 -5.36 -51.61
CA TYR A 176 29.96 -5.72 -50.36
C TYR A 176 28.45 -5.90 -50.59
N SER A 177 28.00 -7.13 -50.89
CA SER A 177 26.56 -7.42 -50.97
C SER A 177 26.01 -7.74 -49.58
N GLU A 178 24.94 -7.05 -49.18
CA GLU A 178 24.18 -7.38 -47.97
C GLU A 178 23.64 -8.82 -48.06
N GLY A 179 24.33 -9.78 -47.42
CA GLY A 179 23.88 -11.17 -47.35
C GLY A 179 24.49 -12.10 -48.38
N GLY A 180 25.78 -12.42 -48.22
CA GLY A 180 26.34 -13.64 -48.78
C GLY A 180 25.84 -14.88 -48.02
N MET A 181 24.63 -15.36 -48.31
CA MET A 181 24.33 -16.78 -48.09
C MET A 181 25.06 -17.57 -49.18
N VAL A 182 26.25 -18.04 -48.82
CA VAL A 182 27.02 -19.01 -49.60
C VAL A 182 26.16 -20.26 -49.79
N LYS A 183 25.81 -20.58 -51.04
CA LYS A 183 25.39 -21.93 -51.42
C LYS A 183 26.59 -22.70 -51.94
#